data_AF-A0A6V7KR87-F1
#
_entry.id   AF-A0A6V7KR87-F1
#
_cell.length_a   1.000
_cell.length_b   1.000
_cell.length_c   1.000
_cell.angle_alpha   90.00
_cell.angle_beta   90.00
_cell.angle_gamma   90.00
#
_symmetry.space_group_name_H-M   'P 1'
#
loop_
_entity.id
_entity.type
_entity.pdbx_description
1 polymer ?
#
loop_
_entity_poly.entity_id
_entity_poly.type
_entity_poly.pdbx_seq_one_letter_code
_entity_poly.pdbx_strand_id
1 'polypeptide(L)'
;EADKNDKKLNQHLTSNPPFLWEYLPKKYKRINERLTENHHGLYWESCENYKYSSIEKILHKNLIGVEHIYVKGLEKKKWLESMITNKIPVDNLEDFGCPELETLRVEECITHRVLRKDPAYHCAQSNVARLKMWYRLCRKRCLTIH
;
A
#
# COMPACT_ATOMS: atom_id res chain seq x y z
N GLU A 1 -24.74 14.83 10.06
CA GLU A 1 -24.25 14.22 11.31
C GLU A 1 -22.87 13.64 11.07
N ALA A 2 -21.88 14.01 11.88
CA ALA A 2 -20.51 13.55 11.72
C ALA A 2 -20.34 12.19 12.41
N ASP A 3 -20.06 11.17 11.62
CA ASP A 3 -19.83 9.80 12.05
C ASP A 3 -18.65 9.73 13.04
N LYS A 4 -19.00 9.53 14.32
CA LYS A 4 -18.09 9.40 15.46
C LYS A 4 -17.77 7.92 15.71
N ASN A 5 -17.21 7.20 14.74
CA ASN A 5 -16.47 5.97 15.08
C ASN A 5 -15.51 5.43 14.01
N ASP A 6 -14.92 6.29 13.17
CA ASP A 6 -13.82 5.85 12.29
C ASP A 6 -12.56 5.59 13.15
N LYS A 7 -12.49 4.42 13.79
CA LYS A 7 -11.29 3.93 14.48
C LYS A 7 -10.17 3.93 13.46
N LYS A 8 -9.32 4.95 13.51
CA LYS A 8 -8.18 5.12 12.59
C LYS A 8 -7.13 4.05 12.89
N LEU A 9 -7.30 2.88 12.29
CA LEU A 9 -6.33 1.81 12.37
C LEU A 9 -5.26 2.05 11.30
N ASN A 10 -4.13 2.61 11.71
CA ASN A 10 -2.93 2.67 10.88
C ASN A 10 -2.11 1.39 11.14
N GLN A 11 -2.31 0.37 10.33
CA GLN A 11 -1.45 -0.81 10.35
C GLN A 11 -0.46 -0.77 9.18
N HIS A 12 0.80 -1.06 9.50
CA HIS A 12 1.86 -1.26 8.52
C HIS A 12 2.47 -2.63 8.79
N LEU A 13 2.54 -3.46 7.76
CA LEU A 13 3.02 -4.83 7.84
C LEU A 13 4.12 -5.06 6.80
N THR A 14 5.20 -5.67 7.25
CA THR A 14 6.26 -6.22 6.40
C THR A 14 6.35 -7.72 6.62
N SER A 15 6.59 -8.48 5.55
CA SER A 15 6.77 -9.93 5.65
C SER A 15 8.09 -10.35 5.03
N ASN A 16 8.62 -11.48 5.49
CA ASN A 16 9.63 -12.22 4.77
C ASN A 16 9.11 -12.61 3.37
N PRO A 17 10.01 -12.77 2.40
CA PRO A 17 9.68 -13.22 1.06
C PRO A 17 9.15 -14.67 1.09
N PRO A 18 8.38 -15.07 0.06
CA PRO A 18 7.82 -16.43 -0.01
C PRO A 18 8.86 -17.53 -0.24
N PHE A 19 10.10 -17.19 -0.59
CA PHE A 19 11.20 -18.13 -0.82
C PHE A 19 12.56 -17.46 -0.61
N LEU A 20 13.59 -18.29 -0.40
CA LEU A 20 14.97 -17.85 -0.15
C LEU A 20 15.58 -17.12 -1.35
N TRP A 21 16.54 -16.23 -1.09
CA TRP A 21 17.19 -15.44 -2.14
C TRP A 21 17.83 -16.32 -3.23
N GLU A 22 18.41 -17.45 -2.85
CA GLU A 22 19.10 -18.39 -3.76
C GLU A 22 18.19 -18.86 -4.89
N TYR A 23 16.91 -19.07 -4.60
CA TYR A 23 15.91 -19.54 -5.57
C TYR A 23 15.40 -18.44 -6.51
N LEU A 24 15.71 -17.17 -6.24
CA LEU A 24 15.30 -16.07 -7.10
C LEU A 24 16.12 -16.05 -8.40
N PRO A 25 15.49 -16.06 -9.59
CA PRO A 25 16.22 -15.95 -10.85
C PRO A 25 17.07 -14.67 -10.94
N LYS A 26 18.23 -14.74 -11.60
CA LYS A 26 19.19 -13.61 -11.74
C LYS A 26 18.55 -12.29 -12.16
N LYS A 27 17.55 -12.33 -13.05
CA LYS A 27 16.80 -11.15 -13.49
C LYS A 27 16.09 -10.47 -12.32
N TYR A 28 15.41 -11.24 -11.48
CA TYR A 28 14.63 -10.71 -10.37
C TYR A 28 15.52 -10.29 -9.19
N LYS A 29 16.68 -10.93 -8.99
CA LYS A 29 17.71 -10.46 -8.04
C LYS A 29 18.14 -9.03 -8.35
N ARG A 30 18.52 -8.75 -9.60
CA ARG A 30 18.91 -7.40 -10.04
C ARG A 30 17.79 -6.37 -9.88
N ILE A 31 16.54 -6.78 -10.14
CA ILE A 31 15.38 -5.90 -9.95
C ILE A 31 15.22 -5.58 -8.46
N ASN A 32 15.31 -6.59 -7.60
CA ASN A 32 15.14 -6.42 -6.16
C ASN A 32 16.26 -5.55 -5.56
N GLU A 33 17.53 -5.81 -5.90
CA GLU A 33 18.67 -4.96 -5.50
C GLU A 33 18.44 -3.49 -5.87
N ARG A 34 18.01 -3.24 -7.12
CA ARG A 34 17.70 -1.88 -7.57
C ARG A 34 16.57 -1.25 -6.77
N LEU A 35 15.53 -2.00 -6.42
CA LEU A 35 14.41 -1.50 -5.61
C LEU A 35 14.82 -1.26 -4.15
N THR A 36 15.65 -2.13 -3.58
CA THR A 36 16.23 -1.94 -2.24
C THR A 36 17.05 -0.66 -2.18
N GLU A 37 17.99 -0.47 -3.11
CA GLU A 37 18.89 0.68 -3.12
C GLU A 37 18.19 2.01 -3.44
N ASN A 38 17.17 1.98 -4.30
CA ASN A 38 16.62 3.21 -4.88
C ASN A 38 15.16 3.49 -4.49
N HIS A 39 14.46 2.57 -3.83
CA HIS A 39 13.03 2.72 -3.58
C HIS A 39 12.64 2.46 -2.12
N HIS A 40 12.93 1.29 -1.54
CA HIS A 40 12.34 0.95 -0.23
C HIS A 40 13.34 0.65 0.88
N GLY A 41 14.63 0.46 0.60
CA GLY A 41 15.63 0.11 1.63
C GLY A 41 15.45 -1.27 2.28
N LEU A 42 14.37 -1.99 1.98
CA LEU A 42 14.12 -3.35 2.46
C LEU A 42 15.01 -4.37 1.74
N TYR A 43 15.84 -5.09 2.49
CA TYR A 43 16.62 -6.22 1.98
C TYR A 43 15.75 -7.49 1.92
N TRP A 44 16.10 -8.43 1.06
CA TRP A 44 15.29 -9.64 0.83
C TRP A 44 14.97 -10.40 2.12
N GLU A 45 15.93 -10.51 3.04
CA GLU A 45 15.78 -11.31 4.27
C GLU A 45 15.65 -10.46 5.54
N SER A 46 15.41 -9.15 5.42
CA SER A 46 15.39 -8.24 6.59
C SER A 46 14.04 -8.16 7.32
N CYS A 47 13.04 -8.95 6.93
CA CYS A 47 11.65 -8.77 7.42
C CYS A 47 11.23 -9.86 8.42
N GLU A 48 11.71 -9.78 9.64
CA GLU A 48 11.53 -10.85 10.65
C GLU A 48 10.09 -11.02 11.18
N ASN A 49 9.23 -10.01 11.03
CA ASN A 49 7.98 -9.93 11.80
C ASN A 49 6.89 -10.92 11.35
N TYR A 50 6.79 -11.22 10.05
CA TYR A 50 5.73 -12.06 9.51
C TYR A 50 6.22 -12.94 8.36
N LYS A 51 5.76 -14.20 8.32
CA LYS A 51 5.94 -15.06 7.14
C LYS A 51 4.95 -14.66 6.06
N TYR A 52 5.35 -14.69 4.78
CA TYR A 52 4.45 -14.42 3.66
C TYR A 52 3.18 -15.29 3.71
N SER A 53 3.32 -16.56 4.08
CA SER A 53 2.22 -17.51 4.24
C SER A 53 1.17 -17.09 5.29
N SER A 54 1.51 -16.16 6.19
CA SER A 54 0.59 -15.66 7.21
C SER A 54 -0.20 -14.42 6.76
N ILE A 55 0.17 -13.81 5.62
CA ILE A 55 -0.47 -12.56 5.15
C ILE A 55 -1.96 -12.74 4.95
N GLU A 56 -2.40 -13.81 4.29
CA GLU A 56 -3.81 -14.10 4.06
C GLU A 56 -4.61 -14.09 5.37
N LYS A 57 -4.12 -14.82 6.39
CA LYS A 57 -4.75 -14.86 7.71
C LYS A 57 -4.80 -13.49 8.39
N ILE A 58 -3.74 -12.70 8.23
CA ILE A 58 -3.67 -11.35 8.82
C ILE A 58 -4.64 -10.40 8.12
N LEU A 59 -4.71 -10.44 6.79
CA LEU A 59 -5.69 -9.70 6.01
C LEU A 59 -7.11 -10.07 6.44
N HIS A 60 -7.42 -11.37 6.52
CA HIS A 60 -8.73 -11.84 6.97
C HIS A 60 -9.13 -11.28 8.34
N LYS A 61 -8.21 -11.31 9.31
CA LYS A 61 -8.46 -10.76 10.66
C LYS A 61 -8.69 -9.24 10.64
N ASN A 62 -7.91 -8.51 9.84
CA ASN A 62 -7.96 -7.05 9.80
C ASN A 62 -9.13 -6.51 8.96
N LEU A 63 -9.65 -7.32 8.05
CA LEU A 63 -10.76 -6.96 7.16
C LEU A 63 -12.14 -7.37 7.71
N ILE A 64 -12.22 -7.88 8.94
CA ILE A 64 -13.50 -8.17 9.60
C ILE A 64 -14.30 -6.87 9.75
N GLY A 65 -15.52 -6.85 9.20
CA GLY A 65 -16.40 -5.68 9.22
C GLY A 65 -16.02 -4.59 8.22
N VAL A 66 -15.04 -4.81 7.35
CA VAL A 66 -14.72 -3.89 6.26
C VAL A 66 -15.69 -4.12 5.11
N GLU A 67 -16.41 -3.08 4.73
CA GLU A 67 -17.41 -3.13 3.66
C GLU A 67 -16.80 -2.87 2.28
N HIS A 68 -15.69 -2.12 2.21
CA HIS A 68 -15.12 -1.67 0.95
C HIS A 68 -13.62 -1.42 1.07
N ILE A 69 -12.84 -1.82 0.07
CA ILE A 69 -11.40 -1.59 0.01
C ILE A 69 -11.04 -0.76 -1.22
N TYR A 70 -10.15 0.21 -1.03
CA TYR A 70 -9.63 1.06 -2.10
C TYR A 70 -8.12 0.86 -2.23
N VAL A 71 -7.66 0.62 -3.45
CA VAL A 71 -6.24 0.43 -3.79
C VAL A 71 -5.86 1.33 -4.97
N LYS A 72 -4.58 1.61 -5.18
CA LYS A 72 -4.10 2.31 -6.38
C LYS A 72 -3.24 1.39 -7.23
N GLY A 73 -3.67 1.16 -8.47
CA GLY A 73 -3.00 0.32 -9.46
C GLY A 73 -3.61 -1.08 -9.58
N LEU A 74 -3.79 -1.52 -10.83
CA LEU A 74 -4.42 -2.80 -11.17
C LEU A 74 -3.68 -4.02 -10.60
N GLU A 75 -2.36 -3.98 -10.54
CA GLU A 75 -1.55 -5.06 -9.97
C GLU A 75 -1.90 -5.31 -8.49
N LYS A 76 -2.04 -4.25 -7.70
CA LYS A 76 -2.35 -4.32 -6.26
C LYS A 76 -3.79 -4.78 -6.04
N LYS A 77 -4.72 -4.36 -6.91
CA LYS A 77 -6.10 -4.85 -6.93
C LYS A 77 -6.13 -6.36 -7.12
N LYS A 78 -5.52 -6.86 -8.21
CA LYS A 78 -5.48 -8.30 -8.51
C LYS A 78 -4.80 -9.12 -7.41
N TRP A 79 -3.68 -8.62 -6.89
CA TRP A 79 -2.98 -9.27 -5.79
C TRP A 79 -3.86 -9.38 -4.54
N LEU A 80 -4.54 -8.29 -4.15
CA LEU A 80 -5.38 -8.31 -2.96
C LEU A 80 -6.63 -9.18 -3.15
N GLU A 81 -7.27 -9.11 -4.31
CA GLU A 81 -8.40 -9.98 -4.68
C GLU A 81 -8.02 -11.46 -4.64
N SER A 82 -6.77 -11.81 -5.01
CA SER A 82 -6.28 -13.18 -4.91
C SER A 82 -6.03 -13.65 -3.46
N MET A 83 -5.90 -12.72 -2.51
CA MET A 83 -5.59 -12.99 -1.10
C MET A 83 -6.81 -12.96 -0.20
N ILE A 84 -7.89 -12.27 -0.58
CA ILE A 84 -9.09 -12.17 0.24
C ILE A 84 -10.13 -13.18 -0.27
N THR A 85 -10.55 -14.10 0.59
CA THR A 85 -11.64 -15.04 0.25
C THR A 85 -13.03 -14.45 0.48
N ASN A 86 -13.11 -13.34 1.22
CA ASN A 86 -14.34 -12.60 1.44
C ASN A 86 -14.66 -11.78 0.19
N LYS A 87 -15.92 -11.80 -0.28
CA LYS A 87 -16.42 -11.03 -1.42
C LYS A 87 -16.50 -9.51 -1.15
N ILE A 88 -15.49 -8.94 -0.50
CA ILE A 88 -15.39 -7.51 -0.23
C ILE A 88 -15.02 -6.82 -1.55
N PRO A 89 -15.78 -5.80 -1.99
CA PRO A 89 -15.42 -5.02 -3.16
C PRO A 89 -14.04 -4.38 -3.04
N VAL A 90 -13.21 -4.55 -4.07
CA VAL A 90 -11.88 -3.92 -4.20
C VAL A 90 -11.86 -3.01 -5.41
N ASP A 91 -11.73 -1.71 -5.17
CA ASP A 91 -11.78 -0.68 -6.21
C ASP A 91 -10.41 -0.06 -6.46
N ASN A 92 -10.07 0.10 -7.75
CA ASN A 92 -8.87 0.82 -8.14
C ASN A 92 -9.19 2.32 -8.18
N LEU A 93 -8.48 3.10 -7.37
CA LEU A 93 -8.65 4.55 -7.29
C LEU A 93 -8.38 5.27 -8.63
N GLU A 94 -7.59 4.67 -9.52
CA GLU A 94 -7.35 5.22 -10.87
C GLU A 94 -8.64 5.26 -11.71
N ASP A 95 -9.56 4.32 -11.50
CA ASP A 95 -10.86 4.28 -12.18
C ASP A 95 -11.75 5.47 -11.78
N PHE A 96 -11.43 6.14 -10.66
CA PHE A 96 -12.07 7.35 -10.17
C PHE A 96 -11.28 8.63 -10.49
N GLY A 97 -10.28 8.54 -11.38
CA GLY A 97 -9.44 9.67 -11.76
C GLY A 97 -8.37 10.04 -10.72
N CYS A 98 -7.96 9.09 -9.87
CA CYS A 98 -6.86 9.33 -8.93
C CYS A 98 -5.56 9.61 -9.71
N PRO A 99 -4.96 10.80 -9.54
CA PRO A 99 -3.79 11.18 -10.32
C PRO A 99 -2.55 10.41 -9.86
N GLU A 100 -1.43 10.62 -10.53
CA GLU A 100 -0.14 10.03 -10.15
C GLU A 100 0.24 10.41 -8.72
N LEU A 101 0.95 9.51 -8.01
CA LEU A 101 1.30 9.73 -6.61
C LEU A 101 2.18 10.99 -6.45
N GLU A 102 3.02 11.29 -7.45
CA GLU A 102 3.89 12.46 -7.52
C GLU A 102 3.12 13.78 -7.47
N THR A 103 1.85 13.78 -7.91
CA THR A 103 1.02 14.98 -7.97
C THR A 103 0.28 15.28 -6.67
N LEU A 104 0.25 14.32 -5.74
CA LEU A 104 -0.42 14.47 -4.44
C LEU A 104 0.54 15.17 -3.46
N ARG A 105 0.28 16.45 -3.15
CA ARG A 105 1.10 17.31 -2.26
C ARG A 105 1.64 16.59 -1.02
N VAL A 106 2.87 16.95 -0.64
CA VAL A 106 3.69 16.15 0.27
C VAL A 106 4.22 16.96 1.47
N GLU A 107 4.20 16.35 2.67
CA GLU A 107 5.23 16.53 3.70
C GLU A 107 6.27 15.40 3.53
N GLU A 108 7.57 15.74 3.51
CA GLU A 108 8.65 14.78 3.30
C GLU A 108 8.66 13.69 4.38
N CYS A 109 8.84 12.42 3.99
CA CYS A 109 9.06 11.34 4.94
C CYS A 109 10.51 11.41 5.45
N ILE A 110 10.68 11.78 6.73
CA ILE A 110 12.00 11.92 7.37
C ILE A 110 12.81 10.62 7.30
N THR A 111 12.15 9.46 7.37
CA THR A 111 12.80 8.14 7.44
C THR A 111 13.44 7.70 6.12
N HIS A 112 12.94 8.15 4.97
CA HIS A 112 13.43 7.73 3.66
C HIS A 112 14.36 8.74 3.00
N ARG A 113 14.67 9.86 3.66
CA ARG A 113 15.49 10.97 3.15
C ARG A 113 16.88 10.55 2.64
N VAL A 114 17.37 9.39 3.07
CA VAL A 114 18.70 8.84 2.77
C VAL A 114 18.73 8.00 1.48
N LEU A 115 17.59 7.69 0.88
CA LEU A 115 17.54 6.95 -0.38
C LEU A 115 17.98 7.82 -1.56
N ARG A 116 18.71 7.22 -2.51
CA ARG A 116 19.41 7.93 -3.60
C ARG A 116 18.48 8.65 -4.60
N LYS A 117 17.19 8.29 -4.64
CA LYS A 117 16.18 8.89 -5.53
C LYS A 117 15.00 9.39 -4.69
N ASP A 118 14.35 10.44 -5.20
CA ASP A 118 13.34 11.27 -4.55
C ASP A 118 12.55 10.55 -3.43
N PRO A 119 12.89 10.82 -2.15
CA PRO A 119 12.41 10.04 -1.01
C PRO A 119 10.93 10.28 -0.67
N ALA A 120 10.29 11.28 -1.28
CA ALA A 120 8.94 11.71 -0.94
C ALA A 120 7.86 10.63 -1.16
N TYR A 121 8.05 9.79 -2.20
CA TYR A 121 7.05 8.81 -2.67
C TYR A 121 7.40 7.36 -2.35
N HIS A 122 8.45 7.14 -1.59
CA HIS A 122 8.98 5.81 -1.27
C HIS A 122 8.37 5.21 0.00
N CYS A 123 7.81 6.05 0.87
CA CYS A 123 7.12 5.57 2.06
C CYS A 123 5.71 5.06 1.74
N ALA A 124 5.52 3.74 1.82
CA ALA A 124 4.21 3.11 1.63
C ALA A 124 3.13 3.69 2.56
N GLN A 125 3.46 3.91 3.84
CA GLN A 125 2.51 4.46 4.82
C GLN A 125 2.08 5.90 4.46
N SER A 126 3.04 6.76 4.10
CA SER A 126 2.72 8.13 3.67
C SER A 126 1.90 8.14 2.39
N ASN A 127 2.18 7.25 1.43
CA ASN A 127 1.39 7.10 0.20
C ASN A 127 -0.06 6.72 0.50
N VAL A 128 -0.31 5.76 1.39
CA VAL A 128 -1.68 5.38 1.78
C VAL A 128 -2.41 6.56 2.44
N ALA A 129 -1.75 7.33 3.31
CA ALA A 129 -2.33 8.51 3.91
C ALA A 129 -2.73 9.57 2.87
N ARG A 130 -1.90 9.79 1.84
CA ARG A 130 -2.18 10.71 0.72
C ARG A 130 -3.38 10.26 -0.10
N LEU A 131 -3.44 8.98 -0.46
CA LEU A 131 -4.58 8.41 -1.18
C LEU A 131 -5.88 8.55 -0.39
N LYS A 132 -5.85 8.27 0.92
CA LYS A 132 -7.00 8.46 1.81
C LYS A 132 -7.46 9.92 1.85
N MET A 133 -6.53 10.87 1.90
CA MET A 133 -6.84 12.30 1.88
C MET A 133 -7.47 12.72 0.54
N TRP A 134 -6.85 12.34 -0.58
CA TRP A 134 -7.35 12.62 -1.92
C TRP A 134 -8.78 12.10 -2.11
N TYR A 135 -9.02 10.83 -1.76
CA TYR A 135 -10.35 10.21 -1.90
C TYR A 135 -11.41 10.95 -1.08
N ARG A 136 -11.08 11.35 0.17
CA ARG A 136 -11.98 12.13 1.02
C ARG A 136 -12.30 13.51 0.43
N LEU A 137 -11.33 14.19 -0.14
CA LEU A 137 -11.54 15.50 -0.78
C LEU A 137 -12.37 15.39 -2.06
N CYS A 138 -12.14 14.37 -2.89
CA CYS A 138 -12.94 14.11 -4.08
C CYS A 138 -14.40 13.77 -3.73
N ARG A 139 -14.64 12.90 -2.74
CA ARG A 139 -16.00 12.61 -2.27
C ARG A 139 -16.75 13.85 -1.78
N LYS A 140 -16.08 14.72 -1.02
CA LYS A 140 -16.69 15.97 -0.54
C LYS A 140 -17.10 16.87 -1.71
N ARG A 141 -16.27 16.96 -2.76
CA ARG A 141 -16.57 17.75 -3.96
C ARG A 141 -17.76 17.21 -4.74
N CYS A 142 -17.92 15.89 -4.85
CA CYS A 142 -19.09 15.29 -5.50
C CYS A 142 -20.40 15.50 -4.71
N LEU A 143 -20.33 15.56 -3.37
CA LEU A 143 -21.52 15.78 -2.52
C LEU A 143 -21.97 17.24 -2.44
N THR A 144 -21.19 18.19 -2.97
CA THR A 144 -21.51 19.63 -2.97
C THR A 144 -22.10 20.14 -4.29
N ILE A 145 -22.41 19.25 -5.24
CA ILE A 145 -22.98 19.59 -6.56
C ILE A 145 -24.51 19.33 -6.62
N HIS A 146 -25.15 19.06 -5.47
CA HIS A 146 -26.60 18.93 -5.36
C HIS A 146 -27.19 20.01 -4.46
#